data_AF-A0AA43BTW3-F1
#
_entry.id   AF-A0AA43BTW3-F1
#
_cell.length_a   1.000
_cell.length_b   1.000
_cell.length_c   1.000
_cell.angle_alpha   90.00
_cell.angle_beta   90.00
_cell.angle_gamma   90.00
#
_symmetry.space_group_name_H-M   'P 1'
#
loop_
_entity.id
_entity.type
_entity.pdbx_description
1 polymer ?
#
loop_
_entity_poly.entity_id
_entity_poly.type
_entity_poly.pdbx_seq_one_letter_code
_entity_poly.pdbx_strand_id
1 'polypeptide(L)'
;MHVSPLAWIALTCAVVAAVIMLLYLVYRPPLDGKTKGFLALGLGVLPIMTALIGNVEGLRATEHQAFCGSCHTMDFHIADANDPDSMGLAAIHSRTKMFGDRSCYVCHKDYGMYGYTLTKLGGMGHVYYFLTDYAWEDAHESLPRVHIARPFRNDNCMQCHSTSGRIWNGVPDHQGLLEDLRAGQTSCASAGCHGYAHPFSKPPEDETEPAEARLDPGVKAPEGT
;
A
#
# COMPACT_ATOMS: atom_id res chain seq x y z
N MET A 1 -18.09 -6.75 -9.00
CA MET A 1 -18.19 -5.86 -7.82
C MET A 1 -18.91 -6.61 -6.72
N HIS A 2 -18.19 -7.11 -5.70
CA HIS A 2 -18.85 -7.65 -4.51
C HIS A 2 -19.25 -6.47 -3.61
N VAL A 3 -20.54 -6.30 -3.36
CA VAL A 3 -21.05 -5.27 -2.45
C VAL A 3 -20.89 -5.80 -1.02
N SER A 4 -20.12 -5.09 -0.19
CA SER A 4 -19.90 -5.51 1.19
C SER A 4 -21.19 -5.37 2.03
N PRO A 5 -21.38 -6.18 3.08
CA PRO A 5 -22.50 -6.00 4.01
C PRO A 5 -22.55 -4.59 4.62
N LEU A 6 -21.38 -3.97 4.82
CA LEU A 6 -21.26 -2.61 5.33
C LEU A 6 -21.81 -1.58 4.34
N ALA A 7 -21.55 -1.75 3.04
CA ALA A 7 -22.13 -0.88 2.01
C ALA A 7 -23.67 -0.94 2.01
N TRP A 8 -24.27 -2.11 2.22
CA TRP A 8 -25.72 -2.25 2.36
C TRP A 8 -26.28 -1.56 3.61
N ILE A 9 -25.57 -1.62 4.73
CA ILE A 9 -25.94 -0.91 5.95
C ILE A 9 -25.88 0.60 5.71
N ALA A 10 -24.80 1.11 5.12
CA ALA A 10 -24.66 2.53 4.81
C ALA A 10 -25.77 3.03 3.88
N LEU A 11 -26.09 2.27 2.82
CA LEU A 11 -27.18 2.59 1.91
C LEU A 11 -28.53 2.62 2.63
N THR A 12 -28.78 1.63 3.49
CA THR A 12 -30.02 1.58 4.28
C THR A 12 -30.13 2.78 5.22
N CYS A 13 -29.05 3.13 5.94
CA CYS A 13 -29.01 4.32 6.79
C CYS A 13 -29.28 5.60 5.98
N ALA A 14 -28.68 5.75 4.80
CA ALA A 14 -28.88 6.90 3.93
C ALA A 14 -30.33 7.00 3.43
N VAL A 15 -30.92 5.89 2.98
CA VAL A 15 -32.31 5.83 2.50
C VAL A 15 -33.29 6.13 3.63
N VAL A 16 -33.10 5.52 4.80
CA VAL A 16 -33.97 5.78 5.96
C VAL A 16 -33.84 7.25 6.39
N ALA A 17 -32.63 7.81 6.47
CA ALA A 17 -32.42 9.22 6.76
C ALA A 17 -33.15 10.12 5.76
N ALA A 18 -33.02 9.86 4.46
CA ALA A 18 -33.70 10.61 3.41
C ALA A 18 -35.23 10.52 3.54
N VAL A 19 -35.78 9.33 3.83
CA VAL A 19 -37.22 9.16 4.05
C VAL A 19 -37.70 9.94 5.27
N ILE A 20 -36.97 9.91 6.40
CA ILE A 20 -37.29 10.72 7.59
C ILE A 20 -37.37 12.20 7.21
N MET A 21 -36.37 12.69 6.47
CA MET A 21 -36.31 14.08 6.02
C MET A 21 -37.48 14.44 5.10
N LEU A 22 -37.78 13.60 4.11
CA LEU A 22 -38.87 13.80 3.18
C LEU A 22 -40.22 13.82 3.91
N LEU A 23 -40.47 12.87 4.81
CA LEU A 23 -41.69 12.82 5.61
C LEU A 23 -41.85 14.10 6.45
N TYR A 24 -40.78 14.57 7.09
CA TYR A 24 -40.82 15.82 7.84
C TYR A 24 -41.11 17.03 6.94
N LEU A 25 -40.45 17.13 5.78
CA LEU A 25 -40.62 18.25 4.85
C LEU A 25 -42.02 18.31 4.24
N VAL A 26 -42.65 17.15 4.00
CA VAL A 26 -44.00 17.03 3.44
C VAL A 26 -45.08 17.28 4.49
N TYR A 27 -45.03 16.60 5.63
CA TYR A 27 -46.11 16.66 6.63
C TYR A 27 -45.93 17.79 7.66
N ARG A 28 -44.70 18.27 7.86
CA ARG A 28 -44.35 19.37 8.78
C ARG A 28 -45.01 19.27 10.16
N PRO A 29 -44.88 18.12 10.86
CA PRO A 29 -45.45 17.97 12.20
C PRO A 29 -44.83 18.98 13.19
N PRO A 30 -45.55 19.35 14.26
CA PRO A 30 -45.02 20.23 15.30
C PRO A 30 -43.79 19.61 15.97
N LEU A 31 -42.83 20.45 16.37
CA LEU A 31 -41.56 20.04 16.98
C LEU A 31 -41.71 19.63 18.45
N ASP A 32 -42.41 18.53 18.69
CA ASP A 32 -42.50 17.86 19.99
C ASP A 32 -41.29 16.95 20.26
N GLY A 33 -41.24 16.32 21.43
CA GLY A 33 -40.13 15.43 21.81
C GLY A 33 -39.96 14.23 20.86
N LYS A 34 -41.06 13.67 20.34
CA LYS A 34 -41.03 12.54 19.41
C LYS A 34 -40.47 12.95 18.05
N THR A 35 -40.94 14.05 17.51
CA THR A 35 -40.48 14.61 16.24
C THR A 35 -39.01 15.00 16.31
N LYS A 36 -38.57 15.62 17.42
CA LYS A 36 -37.15 15.92 17.67
C LYS A 36 -36.28 14.66 17.70
N GLY A 37 -36.73 13.59 18.37
CA GLY A 37 -36.02 12.31 18.36
C GLY A 37 -35.91 11.69 16.97
N PHE A 38 -36.99 11.73 16.19
CA PHE A 38 -37.01 11.24 14.82
C PHE A 38 -36.08 12.04 13.89
N LEU A 39 -36.08 13.37 14.03
CA LEU A 39 -35.15 14.25 13.31
C LEU A 39 -33.70 14.07 13.75
N ALA A 40 -33.43 13.83 15.04
CA ALA A 40 -32.08 13.52 15.51
C ALA A 40 -31.53 12.25 14.86
N LEU A 41 -32.39 11.25 14.62
CA LEU A 41 -32.01 10.05 13.88
C LEU A 41 -31.72 10.36 12.40
N GLY A 42 -32.59 11.12 11.73
CA GLY A 42 -32.47 11.42 10.30
C GLY A 42 -31.41 12.45 9.90
N LEU A 43 -31.12 13.44 10.74
CA LEU A 43 -30.07 14.45 10.48
C LEU A 43 -28.74 14.10 11.14
N GLY A 44 -28.76 13.39 12.26
CA GLY A 44 -27.57 13.12 13.07
C GLY A 44 -27.08 11.71 12.88
N VAL A 45 -27.71 10.76 13.58
CA VAL A 45 -27.18 9.41 13.77
C VAL A 45 -27.01 8.66 12.45
N LEU A 46 -28.04 8.60 11.60
CA LEU A 46 -27.99 7.82 10.37
C LEU A 46 -27.04 8.41 9.32
N PRO A 47 -27.00 9.74 9.07
CA PRO A 47 -25.99 10.34 8.22
C PRO A 47 -24.56 10.13 8.74
N ILE A 48 -24.32 10.26 10.05
CA ILE A 48 -23.00 10.02 10.65
C ILE A 48 -22.58 8.56 10.42
N MET A 49 -23.47 7.59 10.66
CA MET A 49 -23.18 6.17 10.39
C MET A 49 -22.87 5.92 8.92
N THR A 50 -23.63 6.52 8.00
CA THR A 50 -23.39 6.44 6.56
C THR A 50 -22.00 6.99 6.21
N ALA A 51 -21.66 8.17 6.73
CA ALA A 51 -20.37 8.80 6.49
C ALA A 51 -19.21 7.95 7.04
N LEU A 52 -19.33 7.44 8.27
CA LEU A 52 -18.31 6.59 8.88
C LEU A 52 -18.08 5.31 8.07
N ILE A 53 -19.15 4.59 7.72
CA ILE A 53 -19.04 3.36 6.95
C ILE A 53 -18.49 3.63 5.55
N GLY A 54 -18.99 4.68 4.88
CA GLY A 54 -18.50 5.08 3.56
C GLY A 54 -17.00 5.40 3.56
N ASN A 55 -16.51 6.10 4.59
CA ASN A 55 -15.09 6.36 4.74
C ASN A 55 -14.29 5.07 4.98
N VAL A 56 -14.76 4.16 5.84
CA VAL A 56 -14.06 2.89 6.10
C VAL A 56 -13.98 2.04 4.83
N GLU A 57 -15.08 1.90 4.09
CA GLU A 57 -15.10 1.13 2.85
C GLU A 57 -14.26 1.79 1.75
N GLY A 58 -14.30 3.13 1.65
CA GLY A 58 -13.42 3.87 0.75
C GLY A 58 -11.94 3.69 1.09
N LEU A 59 -11.58 3.76 2.37
CA LEU A 59 -10.20 3.53 2.82
C LEU A 59 -9.74 2.09 2.57
N ARG A 60 -10.63 1.09 2.71
CA ARG A 60 -10.32 -0.30 2.33
C ARG A 60 -10.15 -0.46 0.83
N ALA A 61 -11.01 0.15 0.03
CA ALA A 61 -10.91 0.11 -1.43
C ALA A 61 -9.53 0.61 -1.92
N THR A 62 -8.98 1.63 -1.25
CA THR A 62 -7.65 2.17 -1.56
C THR A 62 -6.47 1.30 -1.08
N GLU A 63 -6.72 0.08 -0.60
CA GLU A 63 -5.69 -0.92 -0.29
C GLU A 63 -5.47 -1.91 -1.44
N HIS A 64 -6.37 -1.91 -2.44
CA HIS A 64 -6.36 -2.90 -3.50
C HIS A 64 -5.57 -2.43 -4.73
N GLN A 65 -4.92 -3.37 -5.40
CA GLN A 65 -4.23 -3.19 -6.67
C GLN A 65 -5.09 -2.48 -7.71
N ALA A 66 -6.39 -2.82 -7.78
CA ALA A 66 -7.33 -2.19 -8.70
C ALA A 66 -7.46 -0.67 -8.48
N PHE A 67 -7.31 -0.19 -7.24
CA PHE A 67 -7.26 1.24 -6.96
C PHE A 67 -5.89 1.82 -7.31
N CYS A 68 -4.80 1.17 -6.88
CA CYS A 68 -3.44 1.64 -7.16
C CYS A 68 -3.16 1.75 -8.67
N GLY A 69 -3.57 0.75 -9.46
CA GLY A 69 -3.44 0.72 -10.91
C GLY A 69 -4.54 1.45 -11.67
N SER A 70 -5.42 2.21 -10.99
CA SER A 70 -6.45 3.01 -11.68
C SER A 70 -5.91 4.30 -12.30
N CYS A 71 -4.70 4.71 -11.91
CA CYS A 71 -3.98 5.84 -12.50
C CYS A 71 -3.01 5.30 -13.56
N HIS A 72 -3.05 5.84 -14.77
CA HIS A 72 -2.20 5.38 -15.89
C HIS A 72 -0.69 5.46 -15.56
N THR A 73 -0.28 6.38 -14.67
CA THR A 73 1.13 6.50 -14.22
C THR A 73 1.63 5.23 -13.53
N MET A 74 0.73 4.38 -13.05
CA MET A 74 1.03 3.10 -12.40
C MET A 74 0.98 1.90 -13.35
N ASP A 75 0.74 2.08 -14.65
CA ASP A 75 0.54 0.99 -15.61
C ASP A 75 1.72 0.00 -15.65
N PHE A 76 2.97 0.50 -15.63
CA PHE A 76 4.16 -0.38 -15.56
C PHE A 76 4.25 -1.16 -14.26
N HIS A 77 3.91 -0.52 -13.13
CA HIS A 77 3.99 -1.11 -11.82
C HIS A 77 2.94 -2.22 -11.66
N ILE A 78 1.73 -1.99 -12.15
CA ILE A 78 0.65 -2.99 -12.11
C ILE A 78 0.90 -4.12 -13.11
N ALA A 79 1.51 -3.83 -14.26
CA ALA A 79 1.91 -4.84 -15.24
C ALA A 79 2.96 -5.80 -14.67
N ASP A 80 4.04 -5.30 -14.07
CA ASP A 80 5.06 -6.14 -13.43
C ASP A 80 4.49 -6.91 -12.24
N ALA A 81 3.68 -6.26 -11.38
CA ALA A 81 3.06 -6.94 -10.25
C ALA A 81 2.14 -8.11 -10.68
N ASN A 82 1.55 -8.04 -11.86
CA ASN A 82 0.66 -9.08 -12.40
C ASN A 82 1.34 -10.00 -13.42
N ASP A 83 2.62 -9.78 -13.73
CA ASP A 83 3.37 -10.63 -14.64
C ASP A 83 3.60 -12.01 -13.98
N PRO A 84 3.09 -13.11 -14.55
CA PRO A 84 3.28 -14.44 -13.99
C PRO A 84 4.72 -14.93 -14.05
N ASP A 85 5.50 -14.43 -15.01
CA ASP A 85 6.86 -14.86 -15.31
C ASP A 85 7.92 -13.94 -14.66
N SER A 86 7.53 -12.75 -14.20
CA SER A 86 8.42 -11.86 -13.46
C SER A 86 8.85 -12.47 -12.13
N MET A 87 10.16 -12.43 -11.88
CA MET A 87 10.80 -12.81 -10.62
C MET A 87 11.07 -11.60 -9.72
N GLY A 88 10.55 -10.42 -10.08
CA GLY A 88 10.58 -9.23 -9.24
C GLY A 88 9.81 -9.42 -7.94
N LEU A 89 10.18 -8.67 -6.90
CA LEU A 89 9.51 -8.79 -5.60
C LEU A 89 8.03 -8.46 -5.70
N ALA A 90 7.64 -7.44 -6.47
CA ALA A 90 6.23 -7.07 -6.65
C ALA A 90 5.41 -8.22 -7.22
N ALA A 91 5.94 -8.90 -8.25
CA ALA A 91 5.29 -10.00 -8.93
C ALA A 91 5.16 -11.23 -8.00
N ILE A 92 6.26 -11.67 -7.38
CA ILE A 92 6.28 -12.81 -6.45
C ILE A 92 5.27 -12.58 -5.33
N HIS A 93 5.27 -11.39 -4.72
CA HIS A 93 4.42 -11.06 -3.59
C HIS A 93 2.94 -10.91 -3.99
N SER A 94 2.64 -10.41 -5.18
CA SER A 94 1.27 -10.33 -5.71
C SER A 94 0.66 -11.70 -6.00
N ARG A 95 1.47 -12.68 -6.41
CA ARG A 95 1.02 -14.06 -6.62
C ARG A 95 0.74 -14.82 -5.32
N THR A 96 1.21 -14.34 -4.17
CA THR A 96 0.94 -15.02 -2.90
C THR A 96 -0.50 -14.82 -2.45
N LYS A 97 -1.13 -15.87 -1.92
CA LYS A 97 -2.48 -15.77 -1.32
C LYS A 97 -2.51 -14.84 -0.10
N MET A 98 -1.37 -14.64 0.58
CA MET A 98 -1.28 -13.78 1.76
C MET A 98 -1.56 -12.32 1.40
N PHE A 99 -1.04 -11.86 0.26
CA PHE A 99 -1.18 -10.47 -0.17
C PHE A 99 -2.25 -10.31 -1.24
N GLY A 100 -2.21 -11.16 -2.26
CA GLY A 100 -3.14 -11.15 -3.38
C GLY A 100 -3.34 -9.74 -3.94
N ASP A 101 -4.60 -9.34 -4.00
CA ASP A 101 -5.02 -8.05 -4.52
C ASP A 101 -4.66 -6.85 -3.62
N ARG A 102 -4.04 -7.04 -2.46
CA ARG A 102 -3.55 -5.96 -1.57
C ARG A 102 -2.03 -5.84 -1.52
N SER A 103 -1.30 -6.50 -2.42
CA SER A 103 0.17 -6.54 -2.40
C SER A 103 0.83 -5.16 -2.43
N CYS A 104 0.35 -4.24 -3.27
CA CYS A 104 0.87 -2.87 -3.32
C CYS A 104 0.77 -2.20 -1.94
N TYR A 105 -0.40 -2.23 -1.32
CA TYR A 105 -0.63 -1.61 -0.02
C TYR A 105 0.19 -2.27 1.09
N VAL A 106 0.33 -3.59 1.09
CA VAL A 106 1.10 -4.32 2.10
C VAL A 106 2.57 -3.88 2.09
N CYS A 107 3.19 -3.70 0.93
CA CYS A 107 4.59 -3.28 0.87
C CYS A 107 4.77 -1.75 1.00
N HIS A 108 3.87 -0.96 0.42
CA HIS A 108 4.00 0.51 0.36
C HIS A 108 3.40 1.27 1.54
N LYS A 109 2.70 0.59 2.45
CA LYS A 109 2.25 1.26 3.68
C LYS A 109 3.36 1.31 4.72
N ASP A 110 3.22 2.29 5.60
CA ASP A 110 3.99 2.34 6.83
C ASP A 110 3.33 1.52 7.93
N TYR A 111 4.15 0.72 8.60
CA TYR A 111 3.73 0.00 9.79
C TYR A 111 4.26 0.73 11.02
N GLY A 112 3.37 1.48 11.65
CA GLY A 112 3.57 2.20 12.90
C GLY A 112 2.21 2.42 13.56
N MET A 113 2.19 2.91 14.80
CA MET A 113 0.93 3.13 15.55
C MET A 113 -0.09 3.98 14.78
N TYR A 114 0.39 4.92 13.96
CA TYR A 114 -0.42 5.76 13.07
C TYR A 114 -0.21 5.47 11.59
N GLY A 115 0.44 4.35 11.26
CA GLY A 115 0.86 4.00 9.91
C GLY A 115 -0.30 3.95 8.92
N TYR A 116 -1.47 3.46 9.35
CA TYR A 116 -2.69 3.47 8.54
C TYR A 116 -3.09 4.89 8.11
N THR A 117 -3.26 5.80 9.08
CA THR A 117 -3.70 7.17 8.82
C THR A 117 -2.65 7.96 8.04
N LEU A 118 -1.38 7.84 8.40
CA LEU A 118 -0.29 8.54 7.72
C LEU A 118 -0.09 8.03 6.29
N THR A 119 -0.21 6.72 6.05
CA THR A 119 -0.14 6.15 4.68
C THR A 119 -1.26 6.72 3.82
N LYS A 120 -2.48 6.83 4.36
CA LYS A 120 -3.63 7.34 3.59
C LYS A 120 -3.51 8.84 3.33
N LEU A 121 -3.01 9.62 4.29
CA LEU A 121 -2.67 11.03 4.07
C LEU A 121 -1.54 11.20 3.03
N GLY A 122 -0.52 10.35 3.07
CA GLY A 122 0.53 10.32 2.05
C GLY A 122 -0.02 9.99 0.66
N GLY A 123 -0.95 9.03 0.58
CA GLY A 123 -1.65 8.67 -0.65
C GLY A 123 -2.45 9.83 -1.26
N MET A 124 -2.99 10.76 -0.45
CA MET A 124 -3.61 11.98 -0.96
C MET A 124 -2.60 12.88 -1.69
N GLY A 125 -1.32 12.83 -1.32
CA GLY A 125 -0.25 13.49 -2.06
C GLY A 125 -0.09 12.93 -3.47
N HIS A 126 -0.20 11.61 -3.64
CA HIS A 126 -0.17 11.00 -4.99
C HIS A 126 -1.34 11.45 -5.85
N VAL A 127 -2.54 11.55 -5.26
CA VAL A 127 -3.72 12.09 -5.96
C VAL A 127 -3.50 13.55 -6.36
N TYR A 128 -2.94 14.37 -5.46
CA TYR A 128 -2.61 15.76 -5.76
C TYR A 128 -1.66 15.86 -6.96
N TYR A 129 -0.51 15.19 -6.91
CA TYR A 129 0.46 15.20 -8.01
C TYR A 129 -0.11 14.64 -9.31
N PHE A 130 -0.93 13.58 -9.22
CA PHE A 130 -1.61 13.06 -10.39
C PHE A 130 -2.49 14.15 -11.02
N LEU A 131 -3.35 14.80 -10.24
CA LEU A 131 -4.26 15.82 -10.76
C LEU A 131 -3.55 17.09 -11.25
N THR A 132 -2.42 17.47 -10.66
CA THR A 132 -1.70 18.70 -11.01
C THR A 132 -0.68 18.52 -12.12
N ASP A 133 0.04 17.39 -12.14
CA ASP A 133 1.26 17.25 -12.94
C ASP A 133 1.19 16.08 -13.93
N TYR A 134 0.53 14.96 -13.58
CA TYR A 134 0.63 13.74 -14.39
C TYR A 134 -0.65 13.35 -15.15
N ALA A 135 -1.82 13.92 -14.84
CA ALA A 135 -3.09 13.51 -15.42
C ALA A 135 -3.17 13.62 -16.94
N TRP A 136 -2.29 14.44 -17.54
CA TRP A 136 -2.25 14.76 -18.97
C TRP A 136 -1.07 14.13 -19.71
N GLU A 137 -0.18 13.46 -18.98
CA GLU A 137 1.01 12.82 -19.53
C GLU A 137 0.72 11.36 -19.85
N ASP A 138 1.57 10.73 -20.65
CA ASP A 138 1.53 9.28 -20.77
C ASP A 138 2.37 8.58 -19.66
N ALA A 139 2.15 7.28 -19.52
CA ALA A 139 2.84 6.50 -18.51
C ALA A 139 4.37 6.50 -18.71
N HIS A 140 4.87 6.51 -19.95
CA HIS A 140 6.31 6.54 -20.22
C HIS A 140 6.92 7.90 -19.90
N GLU A 141 6.21 9.00 -20.15
CA GLU A 141 6.64 10.37 -19.82
C GLU A 141 6.75 10.61 -18.31
N SER A 142 5.82 10.03 -17.55
CA SER A 142 5.80 10.14 -16.09
C SER A 142 6.80 9.19 -15.41
N LEU A 143 7.09 8.02 -16.00
CA LEU A 143 7.89 6.94 -15.40
C LEU A 143 9.23 7.39 -14.78
N PRO A 144 10.06 8.25 -15.41
CA PRO A 144 11.34 8.65 -14.83
C PRO A 144 11.21 9.52 -13.57
N ARG A 145 10.05 10.14 -13.36
CA ARG A 145 9.75 11.00 -12.20
C ARG A 145 8.98 10.25 -11.11
N VAL A 146 8.36 9.11 -11.44
CA VAL A 146 7.65 8.28 -10.48
C VAL A 146 8.66 7.47 -9.66
N HIS A 147 8.91 7.91 -8.44
CA HIS A 147 9.75 7.18 -7.49
C HIS A 147 9.17 7.25 -6.08
N ILE A 148 9.56 6.28 -5.24
CA ILE A 148 9.23 6.33 -3.81
C ILE A 148 9.94 7.52 -3.16
N ALA A 149 9.26 8.22 -2.26
CA ALA A 149 9.83 9.36 -1.56
C ALA A 149 10.98 8.97 -0.60
N ARG A 150 11.00 7.71 -0.17
CA ARG A 150 12.01 7.14 0.72
C ARG A 150 12.15 5.64 0.48
N PRO A 151 13.33 5.05 0.75
CA PRO A 151 13.54 3.61 0.62
C PRO A 151 12.56 2.79 1.48
N PHE A 152 12.30 1.55 1.07
CA PHE A 152 11.50 0.61 1.87
C PHE A 152 12.19 0.34 3.21
N ARG A 153 11.40 0.41 4.28
CA ARG A 153 11.85 0.02 5.62
C ARG A 153 11.90 -1.50 5.72
N ASN A 154 13.01 -2.06 6.17
CA ASN A 154 13.15 -3.51 6.33
C ASN A 154 12.13 -4.11 7.32
N ASP A 155 11.63 -3.31 8.26
CA ASP A 155 10.52 -3.69 9.15
C ASP A 155 9.26 -4.16 8.37
N ASN A 156 9.04 -3.64 7.15
CA ASN A 156 7.94 -4.09 6.30
C ASN A 156 8.17 -5.54 5.83
N CYS A 157 9.41 -5.87 5.49
CA CYS A 157 9.81 -7.23 5.10
C CYS A 157 9.74 -8.18 6.31
N MET A 158 10.25 -7.74 7.46
CA MET A 158 10.43 -8.58 8.66
C MET A 158 9.13 -9.00 9.35
N GLN A 159 8.00 -8.39 8.99
CA GLN A 159 6.68 -8.83 9.47
C GLN A 159 6.29 -10.21 8.96
N CYS A 160 6.75 -10.58 7.77
CA CYS A 160 6.50 -11.88 7.17
C CYS A 160 7.78 -12.72 7.08
N HIS A 161 8.95 -12.06 6.97
CA HIS A 161 10.26 -12.69 6.96
C HIS A 161 10.89 -12.66 8.35
N SER A 162 10.74 -13.75 9.09
CA SER A 162 11.38 -13.93 10.40
C SER A 162 12.89 -13.68 10.34
N THR A 163 13.44 -12.98 11.34
CA THR A 163 14.89 -12.79 11.53
C THR A 163 15.53 -13.84 12.45
N SER A 164 14.88 -14.98 12.66
CA SER A 164 15.30 -16.00 13.64
C SER A 164 15.03 -17.44 13.18
N GLY A 165 14.28 -17.62 12.09
CA GLY A 165 13.91 -18.93 11.57
C GLY A 165 15.03 -19.63 10.79
N ARG A 166 14.80 -20.91 10.45
CA ARG A 166 15.75 -21.74 9.71
C ARG A 166 16.17 -21.14 8.37
N ILE A 167 15.23 -20.57 7.62
CA ILE A 167 15.51 -19.96 6.31
C ILE A 167 16.42 -18.74 6.46
N TRP A 168 16.15 -17.89 7.45
CA TRP A 168 16.98 -16.74 7.77
C TRP A 168 18.41 -17.14 8.11
N ASN A 169 18.55 -18.07 9.06
CA ASN A 169 19.85 -18.56 9.54
C ASN A 169 20.63 -19.39 8.51
N GLY A 170 19.99 -19.78 7.40
CA GLY A 170 20.64 -20.49 6.30
C GLY A 170 21.44 -19.59 5.36
N VAL A 171 21.33 -18.26 5.49
CA VAL A 171 22.05 -17.30 4.66
C VAL A 171 23.03 -16.52 5.56
N PRO A 172 24.36 -16.68 5.39
CA PRO A 172 25.35 -16.04 6.25
C PRO A 172 25.21 -14.52 6.33
N ASP A 173 24.92 -13.87 5.20
CA ASP A 173 24.78 -12.40 5.11
C ASP A 173 23.66 -11.87 6.00
N HIS A 174 22.57 -12.62 6.20
CA HIS A 174 21.49 -12.23 7.10
C HIS A 174 21.94 -12.12 8.55
N GLN A 175 22.86 -12.98 9.00
CA GLN A 175 23.38 -12.95 10.36
C GLN A 175 24.45 -11.88 10.52
N GLY A 176 25.36 -11.78 9.55
CA GLY A 176 26.44 -10.79 9.57
C GLY A 176 25.96 -9.35 9.51
N LEU A 177 24.81 -9.10 8.86
CA LEU A 177 24.25 -7.77 8.66
C LEU A 177 22.99 -7.50 9.50
N LEU A 178 22.66 -8.34 10.49
CA LEU A 178 21.38 -8.23 11.20
C LEU A 178 21.17 -6.85 11.85
N GLU A 179 22.21 -6.27 12.43
CA GLU A 179 22.13 -4.94 13.06
C GLU A 179 21.92 -3.85 12.00
N ASP A 180 22.67 -3.88 10.91
CA ASP A 180 22.53 -2.94 9.79
C ASP A 180 21.17 -3.04 9.11
N LEU A 181 20.64 -4.26 8.95
CA LEU A 181 19.32 -4.53 8.42
C LEU A 181 18.22 -3.96 9.35
N ARG A 182 18.37 -4.08 10.68
CA ARG A 182 17.44 -3.48 11.64
C ARG A 182 17.56 -1.95 11.70
N ALA A 183 18.77 -1.42 11.52
CA ALA A 183 19.01 0.01 11.45
C ALA A 183 18.59 0.62 10.10
N GLY A 184 18.29 -0.20 9.09
CA GLY A 184 17.95 0.23 7.74
C GLY A 184 19.15 0.77 6.95
N GLN A 185 20.38 0.49 7.39
CA GLN A 185 21.62 0.88 6.70
C GLN A 185 21.87 0.00 5.47
N THR A 186 21.46 -1.28 5.55
CA THR A 186 21.41 -2.20 4.40
C THR A 186 19.95 -2.46 4.05
N SER A 187 19.56 -2.40 2.77
CA SER A 187 18.18 -2.68 2.34
C SER A 187 18.00 -4.12 1.89
N CYS A 188 16.90 -4.76 2.31
CA CYS A 188 16.50 -6.07 1.78
C CYS A 188 16.23 -6.01 0.25
N ALA A 189 15.66 -4.90 -0.25
CA ALA A 189 15.25 -4.71 -1.64
C ALA A 189 16.31 -3.96 -2.46
N SER A 190 17.51 -4.53 -2.52
CA SER A 190 18.65 -4.02 -3.28
C SER A 190 19.19 -5.08 -4.25
N ALA A 191 19.87 -4.66 -5.32
CA ALA A 191 20.38 -5.55 -6.38
C ALA A 191 21.22 -6.73 -5.85
N GLY A 192 22.05 -6.49 -4.84
CA GLY A 192 22.88 -7.52 -4.20
C GLY A 192 22.17 -8.40 -3.16
N CYS A 193 20.88 -8.17 -2.91
CA CYS A 193 20.07 -8.91 -1.92
C CYS A 193 18.85 -9.55 -2.59
N HIS A 194 17.63 -9.09 -2.30
CA HIS A 194 16.40 -9.65 -2.88
C HIS A 194 15.99 -8.99 -4.21
N GLY A 195 16.87 -8.18 -4.80
CA GLY A 195 16.60 -7.43 -6.03
C GLY A 195 15.69 -6.22 -5.81
N TYR A 196 15.42 -5.51 -6.90
CA TYR A 196 14.50 -4.37 -6.88
C TYR A 196 13.04 -4.81 -6.79
N ALA A 197 12.23 -3.94 -6.19
CA ALA A 197 10.80 -4.20 -6.02
C ALA A 197 10.12 -4.42 -7.38
N HIS A 198 10.41 -3.51 -8.31
CA HIS A 198 10.05 -3.55 -9.71
C HIS A 198 11.34 -3.55 -10.53
N PRO A 199 11.68 -4.62 -11.28
CA PRO A 199 12.97 -4.72 -11.97
C PRO A 199 13.25 -3.57 -12.95
N PHE A 200 12.22 -3.03 -13.60
CA PHE A 200 12.35 -1.91 -14.54
C PHE A 200 12.65 -0.55 -13.87
N SER A 201 12.52 -0.46 -12.54
CA SER A 201 12.60 0.82 -11.81
C SER A 201 14.01 1.38 -11.66
N LYS A 202 15.04 0.60 -11.99
CA LYS A 202 16.43 1.07 -12.05
C LYS A 202 17.08 0.69 -13.38
N PRO A 203 17.93 1.56 -13.95
CA PRO A 203 18.67 1.24 -15.16
C PRO A 203 19.69 0.10 -14.90
N PRO A 204 20.08 -0.66 -15.94
CA PRO A 204 20.93 -1.87 -15.86
C PRO A 204 22.40 -1.63 -15.44
N GLU A 205 22.74 -0.43 -14.94
CA GLU A 205 24.09 -0.05 -14.55
C GLU A 205 24.55 -0.76 -13.25
N ASP A 206 23.62 -1.33 -12.49
CA ASP A 206 23.88 -2.15 -11.31
C ASP A 206 24.06 -3.67 -11.61
N GLU A 207 24.02 -4.09 -12.89
CA GLU A 207 24.24 -5.48 -13.31
C GLU A 207 25.70 -5.79 -13.72
N THR A 208 26.63 -4.84 -13.60
CA THR A 208 28.01 -4.99 -14.09
C THR A 208 28.97 -5.67 -13.11
N GLU A 209 28.55 -6.75 -12.45
CA GLU A 209 29.52 -7.81 -12.09
C GLU A 209 28.91 -9.19 -12.40
N PRO A 210 29.42 -9.92 -13.41
CA PRO A 210 29.02 -11.29 -13.61
C PRO A 210 29.39 -12.13 -12.38
N ALA A 211 28.47 -13.03 -12.01
CA ALA A 211 28.50 -13.90 -10.83
C ALA A 211 29.75 -14.82 -10.69
N GLU A 212 30.73 -14.70 -11.58
CA GLU A 212 31.98 -15.46 -11.57
C GLU A 212 33.11 -14.78 -10.78
N ALA A 213 32.96 -13.51 -10.38
CA ALA A 213 33.99 -12.78 -9.62
C ALA A 213 33.97 -13.05 -8.09
N ARG A 214 32.99 -13.79 -7.57
CA ARG A 214 32.78 -13.95 -6.11
C ARG A 214 33.36 -15.24 -5.50
N LEU A 215 34.24 -15.93 -6.22
CA LEU A 215 35.03 -17.06 -5.69
C LEU A 215 36.53 -16.79 -5.89
N ASP A 216 37.09 -15.90 -5.06
CA ASP A 216 38.54 -15.94 -4.78
C ASP A 216 38.76 -16.59 -3.40
N PRO A 217 39.42 -17.77 -3.31
CA PRO A 217 39.73 -18.41 -2.04
C PRO A 217 40.92 -17.76 -1.28
N GLY A 218 41.45 -16.62 -1.74
CA GLY A 218 42.79 -16.18 -1.33
C GLY A 218 42.95 -14.72 -0.93
N VAL A 219 42.31 -14.25 0.14
CA VAL A 219 42.73 -12.99 0.80
C VAL A 219 43.05 -13.24 2.28
N LYS A 220 44.35 -13.18 2.60
CA LYS A 220 44.87 -13.17 3.98
C LYS A 220 44.64 -11.80 4.61
N ALA A 221 44.28 -11.81 5.90
CA ALA A 221 44.12 -10.61 6.72
C ALA A 221 45.43 -9.78 6.78
N PRO A 222 45.35 -8.43 6.82
CA PRO A 222 46.52 -7.60 7.05
C PRO A 222 46.97 -7.70 8.51
N GLU A 223 48.26 -7.99 8.69
CA GLU A 223 48.96 -7.92 9.97
C GLU A 223 49.21 -6.45 10.35
N GLY A 224 48.79 -6.08 11.56
CA GLY A 224 49.42 -5.11 12.46
C GLY A 224 49.70 -3.67 12.01
N THR A 225 49.03 -2.71 12.65
CA THR A 225 49.64 -1.68 13.53
C THR A 225 48.65 -1.23 14.57
#